data_AF-A0A7C7FM27-F1
#
_entry.id   AF-A0A7C7FM27-F1
#
_cell.length_a   1.000
_cell.length_b   1.000
_cell.length_c   1.000
_cell.angle_alpha   90.00
_cell.angle_beta   90.00
_cell.angle_gamma   90.00
#
_symmetry.space_group_name_H-M   'P 1'
#
loop_
_entity.id
_entity.type
_entity.pdbx_description
1 polymer ?
#
loop_
_entity_poly.entity_id
_entity_poly.type
_entity_poly.pdbx_seq_one_letter_code
_entity_poly.pdbx_strand_id
1 'polypeptide(L)'
;GANLKFINSTFHFDYHSMGIALDLAGTYYNEQRNLAIAVLVKNIGYQLKPYTKKNREPLPFEWQLGISHKLKHAPFRLMANFTDLQKWDLTYDDPATTSSFLESEEADTTAWEKFGSALKSGSDKFMRHTVIGVELIITRAIIIRFGYNYRRRKEMLIVGKKGFSGFSFGLGIKIKKFHISYARAGYHIAGGSNHFTIRTDLSAFYTKKSKEIYPFIME
;
A
#
# COMPACT_ATOMS: atom_id res chain seq x y z
N GLY A 1 -8.88 -15.67 5.81
CA GLY A 1 -9.00 -15.08 7.16
C GLY A 1 -10.13 -14.08 7.18
N ALA A 2 -10.72 -13.83 8.34
CA ALA A 2 -11.73 -12.80 8.55
C ALA A 2 -11.39 -12.02 9.82
N ASN A 3 -11.66 -10.72 9.83
CA ASN A 3 -11.40 -9.85 10.97
C ASN A 3 -12.58 -8.91 11.21
N LEU A 4 -13.13 -8.92 12.42
CA LEU A 4 -14.18 -8.00 12.84
C LEU A 4 -13.55 -6.84 13.60
N LYS A 5 -13.81 -5.61 13.12
CA LYS A 5 -13.29 -4.37 13.69
C LYS A 5 -14.40 -3.56 14.32
N PHE A 6 -14.15 -3.14 15.54
CA PHE A 6 -14.90 -2.06 16.17
C PHE A 6 -14.11 -0.77 16.02
N ILE A 7 -14.71 0.23 15.38
CA ILE A 7 -14.07 1.50 15.03
C ILE A 7 -14.66 2.58 15.94
N ASN A 8 -13.80 3.24 16.71
CA ASN A 8 -14.17 4.40 17.50
C ASN A 8 -13.30 5.58 17.09
N SER A 9 -13.93 6.74 16.88
CA SER A 9 -13.25 7.95 16.48
C SER A 9 -13.78 9.14 17.25
N THR A 10 -12.88 9.92 17.82
CA THR A 10 -13.19 11.13 18.59
C THR A 10 -12.49 12.31 17.93
N PHE A 11 -13.24 13.34 17.58
CA PHE A 11 -12.72 14.54 16.92
C PHE A 11 -13.19 15.78 17.69
N HIS A 12 -12.28 16.49 18.37
CA HIS A 12 -12.65 17.40 19.47
C HIS A 12 -13.46 16.67 20.58
N PHE A 13 -13.49 17.23 21.80
CA PHE A 13 -14.03 16.52 22.96
C PHE A 13 -15.50 16.04 22.81
N ASP A 14 -16.29 16.66 21.92
CA ASP A 14 -17.73 16.40 21.81
C ASP A 14 -18.16 15.56 20.60
N TYR A 15 -17.31 15.39 19.57
CA TYR A 15 -17.70 14.61 18.39
C TYR A 15 -17.17 13.19 18.48
N HIS A 16 -18.09 12.26 18.69
CA HIS A 16 -17.81 10.83 18.74
C HIS A 16 -18.54 10.09 17.64
N SER A 17 -17.80 9.24 16.93
CA SER A 17 -18.32 8.35 15.91
C SER A 17 -17.93 6.91 16.24
N MET A 18 -18.86 5.99 16.03
CA MET A 18 -18.67 4.56 16.22
C MET A 18 -19.07 3.83 14.96
N GLY A 19 -18.31 2.80 14.59
CA GLY A 19 -18.57 1.97 13.42
C GLY A 19 -18.18 0.52 13.68
N ILE A 20 -18.74 -0.37 12.86
CA ILE A 20 -18.38 -1.77 12.83
C ILE A 20 -18.02 -2.14 11.40
N ALA A 21 -16.97 -2.94 11.23
CA ALA A 21 -16.51 -3.34 9.91
C ALA A 21 -15.95 -4.75 9.91
N LEU A 22 -16.11 -5.44 8.79
CA LEU A 22 -15.56 -6.76 8.51
C LEU A 22 -14.49 -6.63 7.42
N ASP A 23 -13.36 -7.28 7.64
CA ASP A 23 -12.35 -7.52 6.61
C ASP A 23 -12.30 -9.00 6.28
N LEU A 24 -12.23 -9.32 4.99
CA LEU A 24 -12.13 -10.67 4.46
C LEU A 24 -10.87 -10.78 3.61
N ALA A 25 -10.08 -11.82 3.85
CA ALA A 25 -8.83 -12.06 3.13
C ALA A 25 -8.76 -13.50 2.63
N GLY A 26 -8.38 -13.67 1.37
CA GLY A 26 -8.01 -14.95 0.77
C GLY A 26 -6.54 -14.93 0.39
N THR A 27 -5.81 -16.01 0.64
CA THR A 27 -4.40 -16.12 0.23
C THR A 27 -4.15 -17.48 -0.38
N TYR A 28 -3.56 -17.47 -1.57
CA TYR A 28 -3.03 -18.64 -2.24
C TYR A 28 -1.52 -18.61 -2.15
N TYR A 29 -0.92 -19.67 -1.62
CA TYR A 29 0.52 -19.80 -1.48
C TYR A 29 1.00 -21.11 -2.10
N ASN A 30 2.04 -21.01 -2.92
CA ASN A 30 2.69 -22.14 -3.57
C ASN A 30 4.17 -22.17 -3.18
N GLU A 31 4.52 -23.11 -2.31
CA GLU A 31 5.89 -23.33 -1.83
C GLU A 31 6.86 -23.69 -2.95
N GLN A 32 6.46 -24.61 -3.83
CA GLN A 32 7.33 -25.09 -4.91
C GLN A 32 7.73 -23.97 -5.89
N ARG A 33 6.86 -22.98 -6.08
CA ARG A 33 7.08 -21.82 -6.96
C ARG A 33 7.49 -20.57 -6.19
N ASN A 34 7.55 -20.60 -4.86
CA ASN A 34 7.75 -19.43 -4.01
C ASN A 34 6.85 -18.24 -4.41
N LEU A 35 5.57 -18.52 -4.67
CA LEU A 35 4.59 -17.55 -5.14
C LEU A 35 3.48 -17.41 -4.10
N ALA A 36 3.16 -16.17 -3.73
CA ALA A 36 2.02 -15.83 -2.91
C ALA A 36 1.12 -14.85 -3.68
N ILE A 37 -0.19 -15.10 -3.64
CA ILE A 37 -1.22 -14.21 -4.16
C ILE A 37 -2.24 -14.02 -3.05
N ALA A 38 -2.59 -12.78 -2.74
CA ALA A 38 -3.55 -12.45 -1.70
C ALA A 38 -4.59 -11.47 -2.23
N VAL A 39 -5.85 -11.69 -1.87
CA VAL A 39 -6.95 -10.76 -2.10
C VAL A 39 -7.48 -10.33 -0.74
N LEU A 40 -7.68 -9.04 -0.56
CA LEU A 40 -8.20 -8.44 0.66
C LEU A 40 -9.37 -7.53 0.30
N VAL A 41 -10.50 -7.74 0.96
CA VAL A 41 -11.65 -6.83 0.93
C VAL A 41 -11.83 -6.32 2.35
N LYS A 42 -11.62 -5.03 2.56
CA LYS A 42 -11.61 -4.41 3.89
C LYS A 42 -12.71 -3.37 4.03
N ASN A 43 -13.08 -3.13 5.28
CA ASN A 43 -14.05 -2.14 5.70
C ASN A 43 -15.48 -2.38 5.16
N ILE A 44 -15.91 -3.65 5.03
CA ILE A 44 -17.31 -3.96 4.77
C ILE A 44 -18.09 -3.67 6.05
N GLY A 45 -18.86 -2.60 6.10
CA GLY A 45 -19.56 -2.28 7.32
C GLY A 45 -20.30 -0.97 7.30
N TYR A 46 -20.61 -0.50 8.51
CA TYR A 46 -21.50 0.63 8.71
C TYR A 46 -21.10 1.46 9.93
N GLN A 47 -21.29 2.77 9.81
CA GLN A 47 -21.14 3.70 10.93
C GLN A 47 -22.37 3.58 11.83
N LEU A 48 -22.22 3.05 13.04
CA LEU A 48 -23.29 2.89 14.01
C LEU A 48 -23.78 4.25 14.53
N LYS A 49 -22.83 5.09 14.96
CA LYS A 49 -23.08 6.45 15.47
C LYS A 49 -22.30 7.45 14.61
N PRO A 50 -22.97 8.34 13.86
CA PRO A 50 -22.30 9.40 13.13
C PRO A 50 -21.88 10.55 14.04
N TYR A 51 -20.91 11.35 13.58
CA TYR A 51 -20.50 12.58 14.28
C TYR A 51 -21.61 13.63 14.35
N THR A 52 -22.43 13.73 13.30
CA THR A 52 -23.59 14.62 13.27
C THR A 52 -24.86 13.82 13.00
N LYS A 53 -25.98 14.22 13.60
CA LYS A 53 -27.23 13.44 13.62
C LYS A 53 -27.81 13.12 12.24
N LYS A 54 -27.36 13.79 11.17
CA LYS A 54 -27.90 13.66 9.81
C LYS A 54 -26.88 13.31 8.74
N ASN A 55 -25.58 13.26 9.06
CA ASN A 55 -24.56 12.91 8.09
C ASN A 55 -23.87 11.61 8.49
N ARG A 56 -24.15 10.53 7.76
CA ARG A 56 -23.40 9.28 7.89
C ARG A 56 -22.38 9.22 6.77
N GLU A 57 -21.15 8.91 7.15
CA GLU A 57 -20.07 8.76 6.20
C GLU A 57 -19.87 7.28 5.89
N PRO A 58 -19.80 6.89 4.61
CA PRO A 58 -19.51 5.52 4.26
C PRO A 58 -18.13 5.14 4.77
N LEU A 59 -17.99 3.93 5.30
CA LEU A 59 -16.68 3.41 5.66
C LEU A 59 -15.80 3.32 4.40
N PRO A 60 -14.47 3.49 4.53
CA PRO A 60 -13.55 3.45 3.39
C PRO A 60 -13.35 2.02 2.87
N PHE A 61 -14.39 1.49 2.24
CA PHE A 61 -14.42 0.18 1.61
C PHE A 61 -13.37 0.09 0.51
N GLU A 62 -12.60 -0.99 0.53
CA GLU A 62 -11.46 -1.14 -0.39
C GLU A 62 -11.19 -2.60 -0.74
N TRP A 63 -10.87 -2.83 -2.01
CA TRP A 63 -10.37 -4.10 -2.53
C TRP A 63 -8.88 -3.98 -2.87
N GLN A 64 -8.11 -4.97 -2.46
CA GLN A 64 -6.67 -5.05 -2.74
C GLN A 64 -6.30 -6.43 -3.29
N LEU A 65 -5.31 -6.44 -4.17
CA LEU A 65 -4.66 -7.63 -4.68
C LEU A 65 -3.15 -7.50 -4.45
N GLY A 66 -2.54 -8.49 -3.80
CA GLY A 66 -1.11 -8.57 -3.59
C GLY A 66 -0.53 -9.79 -4.26
N ILE A 67 0.61 -9.63 -4.94
CA ILE A 67 1.36 -10.72 -5.55
C ILE A 67 2.81 -10.61 -5.06
N SER A 68 3.36 -11.73 -4.62
CA SER A 68 4.77 -11.83 -4.24
C SER A 68 5.41 -13.07 -4.81
N HIS A 69 6.57 -12.90 -5.45
CA HIS A 69 7.33 -14.00 -6.01
C HIS A 69 8.80 -13.91 -5.59
N LYS A 70 9.29 -14.92 -4.88
CA LYS A 70 10.71 -15.04 -4.54
C LYS A 70 11.42 -15.88 -5.59
N LEU A 71 12.45 -15.32 -6.21
CA LEU A 71 13.24 -16.03 -7.21
C LEU A 71 13.99 -17.20 -6.55
N LYS A 72 14.03 -18.36 -7.23
CA LYS A 72 14.69 -19.57 -6.70
C LYS A 72 16.21 -19.44 -6.65
N HIS A 73 16.79 -18.83 -7.67
CA HIS A 73 18.25 -18.77 -7.88
C HIS A 73 18.84 -17.39 -7.60
N ALA A 74 18.02 -16.45 -7.09
CA ALA A 74 18.48 -15.11 -6.80
C ALA A 74 17.93 -14.64 -5.44
N PRO A 75 18.67 -13.80 -4.70
CA PRO A 75 18.27 -13.33 -3.38
C PRO A 75 17.15 -12.28 -3.43
N PHE A 76 16.34 -12.23 -4.49
CA PHE A 76 15.30 -11.22 -4.68
C PHE A 76 13.91 -11.81 -4.47
N ARG A 77 13.06 -11.03 -3.79
CA ARG A 77 11.61 -11.18 -3.80
C ARG A 77 11.01 -9.96 -4.47
N LEU A 78 10.22 -10.20 -5.51
CA LEU A 78 9.45 -9.18 -6.20
C LEU A 78 8.05 -9.13 -5.59
N MET A 79 7.51 -7.92 -5.46
CA MET A 79 6.19 -7.67 -4.90
C MET A 79 5.46 -6.64 -5.76
N ALA A 80 4.18 -6.90 -6.01
CA ALA A 80 3.27 -5.96 -6.65
C ALA A 80 1.96 -5.97 -5.88
N ASN A 81 1.53 -4.80 -5.43
CA ASN A 81 0.24 -4.61 -4.76
C ASN A 81 -0.60 -3.66 -5.60
N PHE A 82 -1.87 -4.01 -5.75
CA PHE A 82 -2.89 -3.21 -6.39
C PHE A 82 -3.92 -2.82 -5.35
N THR A 83 -4.14 -1.52 -5.15
CA THR A 83 -5.02 -0.97 -4.11
C THR A 83 -6.22 -0.28 -4.73
N ASP A 84 -7.28 -0.07 -3.95
CA ASP A 84 -8.48 0.67 -4.39
C ASP A 84 -9.12 0.13 -5.68
N LEU A 85 -9.09 -1.19 -5.90
CA LEU A 85 -9.55 -1.83 -7.14
C LEU A 85 -11.03 -1.61 -7.45
N GLN A 86 -11.83 -1.17 -6.47
CA GLN A 86 -13.25 -0.84 -6.62
C GLN A 86 -13.50 0.49 -7.36
N LYS A 87 -12.48 1.33 -7.54
CA LYS A 87 -12.55 2.59 -8.30
C LYS A 87 -11.53 2.52 -9.43
N TRP A 88 -11.90 2.87 -10.65
CA TRP A 88 -10.95 2.84 -11.77
C TRP A 88 -10.10 4.12 -11.87
N ASP A 89 -10.67 5.26 -11.52
CA ASP A 89 -9.97 6.54 -11.57
C ASP A 89 -9.60 6.99 -10.16
N LEU A 90 -8.30 7.13 -9.94
CA LEU A 90 -7.70 7.67 -8.71
C LEU A 90 -6.94 8.97 -8.98
N THR A 91 -7.25 9.65 -10.08
CA THR A 91 -6.61 10.93 -10.38
C THR A 91 -7.06 11.96 -9.37
N TYR A 92 -6.11 12.69 -8.81
CA TYR A 92 -6.37 13.82 -7.94
C TYR A 92 -6.48 15.08 -8.79
N ASP A 93 -7.65 15.72 -8.75
CA ASP A 93 -7.88 17.01 -9.39
C ASP A 93 -7.50 18.11 -8.41
N ASP A 94 -6.47 18.89 -8.74
CA ASP A 94 -6.04 20.01 -7.92
C ASP A 94 -6.97 21.22 -8.13
N PRO A 95 -7.69 21.69 -7.10
CA PRO A 95 -8.56 22.86 -7.21
C PRO A 95 -7.80 24.12 -7.62
N ALA A 96 -6.49 24.21 -7.34
CA ALA A 96 -5.67 25.37 -7.66
C ALA A 96 -5.31 25.48 -9.16
N THR A 97 -5.36 24.37 -9.91
CA THR A 97 -5.18 24.35 -11.38
C THR A 97 -6.51 24.31 -12.14
N THR A 98 -7.62 24.15 -11.43
CA THR A 98 -8.97 24.11 -12.02
C THR A 98 -9.51 25.51 -12.40
N SER A 99 -8.79 26.59 -12.07
CA SER A 99 -9.17 27.97 -12.43
C SER A 99 -8.77 28.40 -13.85
N SER A 100 -8.03 27.58 -14.59
CA SER A 100 -7.75 27.80 -16.01
C SER A 100 -8.74 27.06 -16.90
N PHE A 101 -10.04 27.38 -16.75
CA PHE A 101 -11.06 27.15 -17.78
C PHE A 101 -10.93 28.20 -18.89
N LEU A 102 -9.74 28.31 -19.48
CA LEU A 102 -9.63 28.84 -20.84
C LEU A 102 -9.68 27.63 -21.75
N GLU A 103 -10.77 27.58 -22.51
CA GLU A 103 -11.05 26.63 -23.58
C GLU A 103 -9.75 26.13 -24.22
N SER A 104 -9.44 24.86 -24.03
CA SER A 104 -8.56 24.20 -24.97
C SER A 104 -9.33 24.11 -26.28
N GLU A 105 -8.95 24.96 -27.24
CA GLU A 105 -9.26 24.78 -28.66
C GLU A 105 -9.25 23.28 -28.99
N GLU A 106 -10.31 22.80 -29.64
CA GLU A 106 -10.35 21.47 -30.24
C GLU A 106 -9.26 21.39 -31.31
N ALA A 107 -8.05 21.05 -30.90
CA ALA A 107 -6.98 20.68 -31.80
C ALA A 107 -7.42 19.41 -32.54
N ASP A 108 -7.52 19.52 -33.86
CA ASP A 108 -7.90 18.45 -34.79
C ASP A 108 -6.80 17.36 -34.77
N THR A 109 -6.84 16.52 -33.74
CA THR A 109 -5.85 15.48 -33.49
C THR A 109 -6.18 14.22 -34.28
N THR A 110 -5.14 13.63 -34.86
CA THR A 110 -5.25 12.44 -35.71
C THR A 110 -5.79 11.26 -34.90
N ALA A 111 -6.52 10.32 -35.50
CA ALA A 111 -7.04 9.12 -34.82
C ALA A 111 -5.95 8.35 -34.03
N TRP A 112 -4.70 8.39 -34.52
CA TRP A 112 -3.54 7.80 -33.85
C TRP A 112 -3.10 8.54 -32.57
N GLU A 113 -3.19 9.87 -32.57
CA GLU A 113 -2.86 10.70 -31.40
C GLU A 113 -3.92 10.57 -30.31
N LYS A 114 -5.21 10.50 -30.71
CA LYS A 114 -6.34 10.20 -29.82
C LYS A 114 -6.21 8.80 -29.19
N PHE A 115 -5.78 7.80 -29.97
CA PHE A 115 -5.51 6.46 -29.43
C PHE A 115 -4.32 6.43 -28.47
N GLY A 116 -3.22 7.11 -28.82
CA GLY A 116 -2.03 7.23 -27.96
C GLY A 116 -2.32 7.93 -26.63
N SER A 117 -3.12 9.01 -26.66
CA SER A 117 -3.53 9.74 -25.44
C SER A 117 -4.47 8.92 -24.56
N ALA A 118 -5.40 8.16 -25.16
CA ALA A 118 -6.28 7.25 -24.44
C ALA A 118 -5.50 6.11 -23.75
N LEU A 119 -4.54 5.48 -24.42
CA LEU A 119 -3.66 4.48 -23.80
C LEU A 119 -2.81 5.06 -22.68
N LYS A 120 -2.28 6.27 -22.85
CA LYS A 120 -1.51 6.98 -21.82
C LYS A 120 -2.36 7.30 -20.59
N SER A 121 -3.61 7.72 -20.79
CA SER A 121 -4.57 7.96 -19.69
C SER A 121 -4.93 6.67 -18.96
N GLY A 122 -5.25 5.60 -19.70
CA GLY A 122 -5.58 4.31 -19.11
C GLY A 122 -4.42 3.69 -18.31
N SER A 123 -3.19 3.78 -18.83
CA SER A 123 -1.99 3.31 -18.12
C SER A 123 -1.64 4.18 -16.91
N ASP A 124 -1.81 5.51 -16.94
CA ASP A 124 -1.62 6.37 -15.76
C ASP A 124 -2.60 5.99 -14.64
N LYS A 125 -3.88 5.78 -14.97
CA LYS A 125 -4.92 5.33 -14.02
C LYS A 125 -4.55 3.99 -13.39
N PHE A 126 -4.24 2.98 -14.21
CA PHE A 126 -3.81 1.66 -13.71
C PHE A 126 -2.56 1.75 -12.81
N MET A 127 -1.56 2.55 -13.20
CA MET A 127 -0.35 2.70 -12.41
C MET A 127 -0.62 3.36 -11.06
N ARG A 128 -1.63 4.22 -10.91
CA ARG A 128 -2.04 4.77 -9.61
C ARG A 128 -2.60 3.71 -8.65
N HIS A 129 -3.07 2.58 -9.15
CA HIS A 129 -3.41 1.45 -8.29
C HIS A 129 -2.18 0.67 -7.84
N THR A 130 -1.02 0.87 -8.46
CA THR A 130 0.11 -0.03 -8.36
C THR A 130 1.18 0.45 -7.37
N VAL A 131 1.59 -0.45 -6.48
CA VAL A 131 2.75 -0.32 -5.61
C VAL A 131 3.69 -1.49 -5.85
N ILE A 132 4.92 -1.20 -6.25
CA ILE A 132 5.92 -2.23 -6.58
C ILE A 132 6.99 -2.22 -5.50
N GLY A 133 7.48 -3.40 -5.14
CA GLY A 133 8.56 -3.57 -4.18
C GLY A 133 9.53 -4.66 -4.58
N VAL A 134 10.76 -4.54 -4.09
CA VAL A 134 11.77 -5.58 -4.14
C VAL A 134 12.42 -5.73 -2.78
N GLU A 135 12.56 -6.97 -2.34
CA GLU A 135 13.34 -7.31 -1.15
C GLU A 135 14.60 -8.07 -1.57
N LEU A 136 15.75 -7.57 -1.14
CA LEU A 136 17.05 -8.22 -1.26
C LEU A 136 17.36 -8.94 0.05
N ILE A 137 17.38 -10.26 -0.02
CA ILE A 137 17.58 -11.19 1.08
C ILE A 137 19.07 -11.56 1.10
N ILE A 138 19.90 -10.74 1.75
CA ILE A 138 21.36 -10.94 1.76
C ILE A 138 21.71 -12.21 2.54
N THR A 139 21.12 -12.36 3.72
CA THR A 139 21.27 -13.55 4.56
C THR A 139 19.93 -13.88 5.22
N ARG A 140 19.88 -14.99 5.98
CA ARG A 140 18.73 -15.28 6.86
C ARG A 140 18.52 -14.21 7.95
N ALA A 141 19.50 -13.34 8.17
CA ALA A 141 19.48 -12.32 9.20
C ALA A 141 19.33 -10.89 8.67
N ILE A 142 19.70 -10.61 7.41
CA ILE A 142 19.73 -9.25 6.87
C ILE A 142 18.90 -9.17 5.59
N ILE A 143 17.95 -8.24 5.57
CA ILE A 143 17.11 -7.95 4.42
C ILE A 143 17.09 -6.45 4.14
N ILE A 144 17.30 -6.09 2.88
CA ILE A 144 17.12 -4.73 2.40
C ILE A 144 15.85 -4.68 1.55
N ARG A 145 15.05 -3.63 1.70
CA ARG A 145 13.78 -3.46 1.02
C ARG A 145 13.77 -2.15 0.26
N PHE A 146 13.22 -2.17 -0.94
CA PHE A 146 12.94 -0.98 -1.72
C PHE A 146 11.50 -1.04 -2.22
N GLY A 147 10.82 0.09 -2.23
CA GLY A 147 9.43 0.18 -2.68
C GLY A 147 9.14 1.49 -3.38
N TYR A 148 8.22 1.43 -4.34
CA TYR A 148 7.77 2.57 -5.12
C TYR A 148 6.25 2.57 -5.22
N ASN A 149 5.65 3.69 -4.79
CA ASN A 149 4.22 3.95 -4.89
C ASN A 149 3.98 5.05 -5.94
N TYR A 150 3.40 4.66 -7.07
CA TYR A 150 3.20 5.55 -8.21
C TYR A 150 2.21 6.67 -7.93
N ARG A 151 1.08 6.35 -7.27
CA ARG A 151 0.07 7.34 -6.89
C ARG A 151 0.66 8.42 -6.01
N ARG A 152 1.34 8.00 -4.93
CA ARG A 152 2.02 8.91 -4.00
C ARG A 152 3.08 9.76 -4.70
N ARG A 153 3.79 9.20 -5.68
CA ARG A 153 4.71 9.99 -6.50
C ARG A 153 3.96 11.11 -7.22
N LYS A 154 2.87 10.79 -7.94
CA LYS A 154 2.12 11.76 -8.74
C LYS A 154 1.44 12.84 -7.89
N GLU A 155 0.79 12.47 -6.82
CA GLU A 155 -0.02 13.39 -5.99
C GLU A 155 0.83 14.28 -5.09
N MET A 156 2.00 13.80 -4.66
CA MET A 156 2.88 14.54 -3.74
C MET A 156 4.08 15.17 -4.44
N LEU A 157 4.05 15.24 -5.77
CA LEU A 157 5.02 15.99 -6.56
C LEU A 157 4.60 17.46 -6.59
N ILE A 158 5.46 18.34 -6.10
CA ILE A 158 5.27 19.79 -6.26
C ILE A 158 5.85 20.18 -7.61
N VAL A 159 5.08 20.93 -8.40
CA VAL A 159 5.52 21.49 -9.68
C VAL A 159 6.83 22.27 -9.49
N GLY A 160 7.84 21.97 -10.30
CA GLY A 160 9.15 22.63 -10.23
C GLY A 160 10.12 22.08 -9.18
N LYS A 161 9.75 21.10 -8.34
CA LYS A 161 10.68 20.47 -7.38
C LYS A 161 10.75 18.95 -7.56
N LYS A 162 11.95 18.46 -7.90
CA LYS A 162 12.25 17.02 -7.93
C LYS A 162 12.47 16.52 -6.50
N GLY A 163 11.56 15.69 -5.98
CA GLY A 163 11.72 15.02 -4.68
C GLY A 163 11.86 13.50 -4.80
N PHE A 164 11.96 12.80 -3.67
CA PHE A 164 11.86 11.33 -3.57
C PHE A 164 10.47 10.86 -3.08
N SER A 165 9.41 11.67 -3.29
CA SER A 165 8.04 11.29 -2.96
C SER A 165 7.66 9.97 -3.64
N GLY A 166 7.02 9.06 -2.92
CA GLY A 166 6.64 7.74 -3.44
C GLY A 166 7.70 6.65 -3.31
N PHE A 167 8.98 6.99 -3.09
CA PHE A 167 10.02 5.99 -2.83
C PHE A 167 10.11 5.63 -1.35
N SER A 168 10.47 4.39 -1.07
CA SER A 168 10.72 3.88 0.27
C SER A 168 11.90 2.92 0.27
N PHE A 169 12.65 2.92 1.37
CA PHE A 169 13.72 1.96 1.62
C PHE A 169 13.61 1.43 3.05
N GLY A 170 14.10 0.22 3.28
CA GLY A 170 14.12 -0.37 4.60
C GLY A 170 15.23 -1.38 4.79
N LEU A 171 15.59 -1.59 6.06
CA LEU A 171 16.57 -2.56 6.52
C LEU A 171 15.93 -3.39 7.63
N GLY A 172 15.99 -4.70 7.51
CA GLY A 172 15.58 -5.66 8.52
C GLY A 172 16.77 -6.47 9.00
N ILE A 173 16.95 -6.54 10.32
CA ILE A 173 18.00 -7.33 10.96
C ILE A 173 17.34 -8.26 11.98
N LYS A 174 17.68 -9.55 11.92
CA LYS A 174 17.33 -10.55 12.92
C LYS A 174 18.51 -10.78 13.85
N ILE A 175 18.30 -10.55 15.14
CA ILE A 175 19.27 -10.81 16.20
C ILE A 175 18.63 -11.77 17.20
N LYS A 176 19.09 -13.04 17.20
CA LYS A 176 18.51 -14.12 18.02
C LYS A 176 16.99 -14.22 17.83
N LYS A 177 16.20 -13.87 18.86
CA LYS A 177 14.73 -13.93 18.92
C LYS A 177 14.05 -12.61 18.55
N PHE A 178 14.83 -11.57 18.26
CA PHE A 178 14.33 -10.25 17.91
C PHE A 178 14.52 -9.98 16.42
N HIS A 179 13.49 -9.40 15.83
CA HIS A 179 13.48 -8.90 14.47
C HIS A 179 13.31 -7.38 14.55
N ILE A 180 14.36 -6.65 14.18
CA ILE A 180 14.37 -5.19 14.18
C ILE A 180 14.25 -4.75 12.73
N SER A 181 13.32 -3.87 12.42
CA SER A 181 13.16 -3.29 11.09
C SER A 181 13.11 -1.78 11.18
N TYR A 182 13.83 -1.13 10.28
CA TYR A 182 13.78 0.30 10.05
C TYR A 182 13.34 0.55 8.62
N ALA A 183 12.43 1.48 8.39
CA ALA A 183 12.00 1.88 7.06
C ALA A 183 11.80 3.39 6.98
N ARG A 184 12.22 3.99 5.87
CA ARG A 184 11.97 5.39 5.55
C ARG A 184 11.18 5.48 4.25
N ALA A 185 10.09 6.22 4.26
CA ALA A 185 9.24 6.46 3.10
C ALA A 185 9.14 7.96 2.83
N GLY A 186 9.45 8.39 1.61
CA GLY A 186 9.24 9.75 1.15
C GLY A 186 7.74 9.98 0.90
N TYR A 187 7.05 10.62 1.85
CA TYR A 187 5.63 10.96 1.68
C TYR A 187 5.46 12.31 0.99
N HIS A 188 6.21 13.33 1.39
CA HIS A 188 6.15 14.67 0.83
C HIS A 188 7.56 15.22 0.58
N ILE A 189 7.70 16.28 -0.23
CA ILE A 189 9.00 16.91 -0.48
C ILE A 189 9.57 17.53 0.81
N ALA A 190 8.70 18.04 1.69
CA ALA A 190 9.10 18.61 2.98
C ALA A 190 9.58 17.57 4.00
N GLY A 191 9.34 16.27 3.77
CA GLY A 191 9.75 15.25 4.73
C GLY A 191 9.30 13.82 4.39
N GLY A 192 10.11 12.86 4.84
CA GLY A 192 9.76 11.44 4.84
C GLY A 192 9.35 10.97 6.23
N SER A 193 8.59 9.87 6.29
CA SER A 193 8.25 9.20 7.54
C SER A 193 9.24 8.06 7.81
N ASN A 194 9.72 7.97 9.04
CA ASN A 194 10.60 6.90 9.51
C ASN A 194 9.80 5.97 10.43
N HIS A 195 9.90 4.67 10.18
CA HIS A 195 9.23 3.63 10.95
C HIS A 195 10.29 2.74 11.58
N PHE A 196 10.15 2.50 12.87
CA PHE A 196 10.97 1.57 13.63
C PHE A 196 10.06 0.50 14.22
N THR A 197 10.41 -0.76 14.00
CA THR A 197 9.58 -1.90 14.41
C THR A 197 10.44 -2.95 15.07
N ILE A 198 9.98 -3.45 16.21
CA ILE A 198 10.55 -4.61 16.89
C ILE A 198 9.48 -5.69 16.92
N ARG A 199 9.83 -6.87 16.41
CA ARG A 199 9.02 -8.09 16.49
C ARG A 199 9.79 -9.15 17.25
N THR A 200 9.08 -9.95 18.04
CA THR A 200 9.63 -11.16 18.65
C THR A 200 8.61 -12.28 18.56
N ASP A 201 9.09 -13.51 18.49
CA ASP A 201 8.26 -14.70 18.61
C ASP A 201 8.32 -15.20 20.05
N LEU A 202 7.19 -15.14 20.76
CA LEU A 202 7.12 -15.55 22.16
C LEU A 202 7.37 -17.05 22.32
N SER A 203 7.00 -17.88 21.35
CA SER A 203 7.19 -19.33 21.41
C SER A 203 8.68 -19.72 21.45
N ALA A 204 9.53 -18.90 20.85
CA ALA A 204 10.97 -19.07 20.84
C ALA A 204 11.60 -18.96 22.25
N PHE A 205 10.87 -18.43 23.25
CA PHE A 205 11.33 -18.37 24.64
C PHE A 205 11.06 -19.65 25.43
N TYR A 206 10.01 -20.40 25.07
CA TYR A 206 9.52 -21.52 25.88
C TYR A 206 9.84 -22.90 25.30
N THR A 207 10.07 -23.04 23.98
CA THR A 207 10.37 -24.34 23.35
C THR A 207 11.84 -24.46 22.95
N LYS A 208 12.55 -25.47 23.50
CA LYS A 208 13.98 -25.74 23.22
C LYS A 208 14.23 -26.45 21.88
N LYS A 209 13.19 -26.94 21.21
CA LYS A 209 13.25 -27.53 19.86
C LYS A 209 12.79 -26.50 18.83
N SER A 210 13.73 -25.77 18.26
CA SER A 210 13.48 -25.04 17.01
C SER A 210 13.44 -26.06 15.87
N LYS A 211 12.25 -26.55 15.49
CA LYS A 211 12.05 -26.77 14.07
C LYS A 211 12.29 -25.41 13.42
N GLU A 212 13.15 -25.33 12.41
CA GLU A 212 13.30 -24.13 11.57
C GLU A 212 11.97 -23.90 10.84
N ILE A 213 10.98 -23.35 11.54
CA ILE A 213 9.71 -22.93 10.98
C ILE A 213 9.95 -21.53 10.41
N TYR A 214 10.43 -21.54 9.16
CA TYR A 214 10.53 -20.45 8.18
C TYR A 214 11.65 -19.39 8.35
N PRO A 215 12.43 -19.13 7.29
CA PRO A 215 13.50 -18.14 7.31
C PRO A 215 12.94 -16.73 7.06
N PHE A 216 12.61 -15.92 8.09
CA PHE A 216 12.32 -14.47 7.97
C PHE A 216 11.18 -14.04 7.01
N ILE A 217 10.62 -14.95 6.21
CA ILE A 217 10.05 -14.64 4.89
C ILE A 217 8.53 -14.75 4.82
N MET A 218 7.84 -15.27 5.84
CA MET A 218 6.38 -15.32 5.80
C MET A 218 5.79 -15.01 7.16
N GLU A 219 5.24 -13.80 7.24
CA GLU A 219 3.87 -13.50 7.67
C GLU A 219 3.55 -12.07 7.23
#